data_AF-A0A917DL92-F1
#
_entry.id   AF-A0A917DL92-F1
#
_cell.length_a   1.000
_cell.length_b   1.000
_cell.length_c   1.000
_cell.angle_alpha   90.00
_cell.angle_beta   90.00
_cell.angle_gamma   90.00
#
_symmetry.space_group_name_H-M   'P 1'
#
loop_
_entity.id
_entity.type
_entity.pdbx_description
1 polymer ?
#
loop_
_entity_poly.entity_id
_entity_poly.type
_entity_poly.pdbx_seq_one_letter_code
_entity_poly.pdbx_strand_id
1 'polypeptide(L)'
;MNIQNKLTLWQRLTAPSPKLFAFISKLALLAGAVAFSVANFNTQLNSLGIDVPVILVKVATIAQWVSAGALAISNLTVDFDKYKKDNAL
;
A
#
# COMPACT_ATOMS: atom_id res chain seq x y z
N MET A 1 12.01 27.94 9.23
CA MET A 1 11.58 26.88 10.17
C MET A 1 11.11 25.69 9.33
N ASN A 2 11.72 24.50 9.48
CA ASN A 2 11.48 23.37 8.58
C ASN A 2 10.09 22.75 8.83
N ILE A 3 9.13 22.97 7.93
CA ILE A 3 7.74 22.49 8.04
C ILE A 3 7.66 20.96 8.19
N GLN A 4 8.67 20.24 7.69
CA GLN A 4 8.81 18.80 7.83
C GLN A 4 8.70 18.32 9.28
N ASN A 5 9.27 19.05 10.25
CA ASN A 5 9.27 18.65 11.67
C ASN A 5 8.02 19.07 12.46
N LYS A 6 7.06 19.77 11.84
CA LYS A 6 5.83 20.22 12.52
C LYS A 6 4.60 19.35 12.23
N LEU A 7 4.66 18.47 11.24
CA LEU A 7 3.54 17.62 10.86
C LEU A 7 3.48 16.38 11.74
N THR A 8 2.33 16.20 12.40
CA THR A 8 1.98 14.97 13.12
C THR A 8 1.79 13.81 12.15
N LEU A 9 1.93 12.56 12.62
CA LEU A 9 1.73 11.36 11.80
C LEU A 9 0.34 11.36 11.11
N TRP A 10 -0.68 11.86 11.79
CA TRP A 10 -2.04 11.99 11.25
C TRP A 10 -2.14 12.99 10.09
N GLN A 11 -1.45 14.13 10.20
CA GLN A 11 -1.42 15.11 9.11
C GLN A 11 -0.60 14.60 7.93
N ARG A 12 0.44 13.79 8.16
CA ARG A 12 1.20 13.17 7.06
C ARG A 12 0.37 12.15 6.29
N LEU A 13 -0.49 11.40 6.98
CA LEU A 13 -1.37 10.40 6.36
C LEU A 13 -2.47 11.01 5.48
N THR A 14 -2.90 12.23 5.82
CA THR A 14 -3.97 12.95 5.09
C THR A 14 -3.42 13.98 4.11
N ALA A 15 -2.11 14.24 4.14
CA ALA A 15 -1.45 15.17 3.26
C ALA A 15 -1.35 14.60 1.82
N PRO A 16 -1.34 15.47 0.80
CA PRO A 16 -1.19 15.04 -0.58
C PRO A 16 0.16 14.36 -0.76
N SER A 17 0.18 13.19 -1.38
CA SER A 17 1.41 12.48 -1.72
C SER A 17 1.89 12.85 -3.13
N PRO A 18 3.21 12.81 -3.40
CA PRO A 18 3.73 13.12 -4.72
C PRO A 18 3.21 12.11 -5.75
N LYS A 19 3.06 12.53 -7.02
CA LYS A 19 2.47 11.70 -8.09
C LYS A 19 3.06 10.30 -8.19
N LEU A 20 4.38 10.16 -7.99
CA LEU A 20 5.08 8.87 -8.01
C LEU A 20 4.61 7.96 -6.87
N PHE A 21 4.48 8.49 -5.65
CA PHE A 21 4.04 7.73 -4.49
C PHE A 21 2.55 7.40 -4.56
N ALA A 22 1.71 8.35 -5.01
CA ALA A 22 0.31 8.07 -5.30
C ALA A 22 0.14 6.94 -6.33
N PHE A 23 1.00 6.87 -7.35
CA PHE A 23 1.03 5.78 -8.32
C PHE A 23 1.48 4.45 -7.69
N ILE A 24 2.55 4.47 -6.89
CA ILE A 24 3.02 3.28 -6.14
C ILE A 24 1.94 2.76 -5.19
N SER A 25 1.22 3.63 -4.47
CA SER A 25 0.08 3.23 -3.62
C SER A 25 -0.99 2.51 -4.42
N LYS A 26 -1.35 3.01 -5.60
CA LYS A 26 -2.39 2.38 -6.44
C LYS A 26 -1.94 1.00 -6.94
N LEU A 27 -0.68 0.87 -7.38
CA LEU A 27 -0.12 -0.41 -7.79
C LEU A 27 -0.05 -1.40 -6.64
N ALA A 28 0.36 -0.94 -5.45
CA ALA A 28 0.41 -1.75 -4.25
C ALA A 28 -0.99 -2.19 -3.81
N LEU A 29 -2.00 -1.32 -3.92
CA LEU A 29 -3.38 -1.66 -3.60
C LEU A 29 -3.95 -2.71 -4.57
N LEU A 30 -3.65 -2.58 -5.86
CA LEU A 30 -3.99 -3.58 -6.88
C LEU A 30 -3.30 -4.93 -6.61
N ALA A 31 -1.99 -4.92 -6.34
CA ALA A 31 -1.24 -6.13 -6.05
C ALA A 31 -1.73 -6.82 -4.77
N GLY A 32 -2.06 -6.05 -3.72
CA GLY A 32 -2.66 -6.55 -2.49
C GLY A 32 -4.04 -7.17 -2.73
N ALA A 33 -4.88 -6.56 -3.58
CA ALA A 33 -6.19 -7.09 -3.93
C ALA A 33 -6.10 -8.42 -4.70
N VAL A 34 -5.15 -8.53 -5.64
CA VAL A 34 -4.88 -9.78 -6.37
C VAL A 34 -4.39 -10.86 -5.41
N ALA A 35 -3.41 -10.54 -4.55
CA ALA A 35 -2.89 -11.48 -3.55
C ALA A 35 -3.99 -11.98 -2.60
N PHE A 36 -4.85 -11.09 -2.12
CA PHE A 36 -5.99 -11.45 -1.28
C PHE A 36 -6.98 -12.37 -2.00
N SER A 37 -7.28 -12.06 -3.27
CA SER A 37 -8.18 -12.88 -4.10
C SER A 37 -7.63 -14.28 -4.32
N VAL A 38 -6.31 -14.41 -4.57
CA VAL A 38 -5.63 -15.71 -4.69
C VAL A 38 -5.64 -16.47 -3.38
N ALA A 39 -5.39 -15.80 -2.25
CA ALA A 39 -5.46 -16.43 -0.93
C ALA A 39 -6.87 -16.96 -0.63
N ASN A 40 -7.91 -16.17 -0.92
CA ASN A 40 -9.30 -16.57 -0.73
C ASN A 40 -9.70 -17.74 -1.65
N PHE A 41 -9.27 -17.72 -2.91
CA PHE A 41 -9.49 -18.81 -3.85
C PHE A 41 -8.81 -20.10 -3.37
N ASN A 42 -7.59 -20.01 -2.85
CA ASN A 42 -6.88 -21.13 -2.24
C ASN A 42 -7.63 -21.70 -1.01
N THR A 43 -8.16 -20.84 -0.13
CA THR A 43 -8.99 -21.29 1.00
C THR A 43 -10.24 -22.04 0.53
N GLN A 44 -10.89 -21.57 -0.53
CA GLN A 44 -12.04 -22.24 -1.12
C GLN A 44 -11.67 -23.59 -1.76
N LEU A 45 -10.55 -23.69 -2.49
CA LEU A 45 -10.09 -24.94 -3.07
C LEU A 45 -9.71 -25.97 -2.00
N ASN A 46 -9.02 -25.55 -0.92
CA ASN A 46 -8.72 -26.42 0.21
C ASN A 46 -10.01 -26.94 0.89
N SER A 47 -11.06 -26.12 0.97
CA SER A 47 -12.35 -26.56 1.50
C SER A 47 -13.04 -27.63 0.63
N LEU A 48 -12.65 -27.72 -0.65
CA LEU A 48 -13.10 -28.75 -1.60
C LEU A 48 -12.13 -29.95 -1.67
N GLY A 49 -11.07 -29.97 -0.85
CA GLY A 49 -10.05 -31.03 -0.86
C GLY A 49 -9.05 -30.94 -2.02
N ILE A 50 -8.98 -29.80 -2.71
CA ILE A 50 -8.04 -29.55 -3.80
C ILE A 50 -6.86 -28.75 -3.24
N ASP A 51 -5.72 -29.43 -3.08
CA ASP A 51 -4.49 -28.78 -2.64
C ASP A 51 -3.90 -27.89 -3.74
N VAL A 52 -3.72 -26.61 -3.41
CA VAL A 52 -3.03 -25.66 -4.30
C VAL A 52 -1.51 -25.76 -4.08
N PRO A 53 -0.71 -25.69 -5.16
CA PRO A 53 0.75 -25.66 -5.04
C PRO A 53 1.25 -24.63 -4.02
N VAL A 54 2.06 -25.07 -3.06
CA VAL A 54 2.65 -24.23 -2.00
C VAL A 54 3.38 -22.99 -2.55
N ILE A 55 3.92 -23.08 -3.77
CA ILE A 55 4.55 -21.97 -4.47
C ILE A 55 3.57 -20.80 -4.69
N LEU A 56 2.32 -21.08 -5.07
CA LEU A 56 1.30 -20.05 -5.30
C LEU A 56 0.94 -19.34 -3.99
N VAL A 57 0.82 -20.09 -2.89
CA VAL A 57 0.56 -19.54 -1.56
C VAL A 57 1.71 -18.62 -1.11
N LYS A 58 2.96 -19.06 -1.31
CA LYS A 58 4.13 -18.24 -0.97
C LYS A 58 4.22 -16.96 -1.80
N VAL A 59 3.94 -17.03 -3.10
CA VAL A 59 3.94 -15.86 -3.98
C VAL A 59 2.87 -14.86 -3.56
N ALA A 60 1.65 -15.32 -3.24
CA ALA A 60 0.58 -14.46 -2.74
C ALA A 60 0.99 -13.75 -1.44
N THR A 61 1.57 -14.48 -0.49
CA THR A 61 2.06 -13.91 0.77
C THR A 61 3.13 -12.85 0.53
N ILE A 62 4.15 -13.13 -0.29
CA ILE A 62 5.22 -12.16 -0.60
C ILE A 62 4.63 -10.90 -1.25
N ALA A 63 3.72 -11.07 -2.22
CA ALA A 63 3.06 -9.94 -2.87
C ALA A 63 2.27 -9.08 -1.86
N GLN A 64 1.64 -9.70 -0.86
CA GLN A 64 0.93 -9.00 0.21
C GLN A 64 1.88 -8.17 1.09
N TRP A 65 3.02 -8.72 1.50
CA TRP A 65 4.04 -8.00 2.28
C TRP A 65 4.66 -6.83 1.51
N VAL A 66 4.99 -7.04 0.23
CA VAL A 66 5.54 -5.98 -0.63
C VAL A 66 4.52 -4.86 -0.83
N SER A 67 3.25 -5.21 -1.03
CA SER A 67 2.16 -4.25 -1.18
C SER A 67 1.94 -3.44 0.10
N ALA A 68 1.94 -4.10 1.26
CA ALA A 68 1.81 -3.44 2.55
C ALA A 68 2.97 -2.49 2.83
N GLY A 69 4.21 -2.90 2.54
CA GLY A 69 5.40 -2.07 2.70
C GLY A 69 5.39 -0.85 1.76
N ALA A 70 5.02 -1.06 0.50
CA ALA A 70 4.90 0.03 -0.49
C ALA A 70 3.82 1.05 -0.10
N LEU A 71 2.67 0.60 0.40
CA LEU A 71 1.62 1.46 0.93
C LEU A 71 2.08 2.25 2.16
N ALA A 72 2.78 1.60 3.09
CA ALA A 72 3.29 2.25 4.28
C ALA A 72 4.28 3.39 3.94
N ILE A 73 5.21 3.13 3.01
CA ILE A 73 6.19 4.14 2.56
C ILE A 73 5.51 5.28 1.82
N SER A 74 4.56 4.95 0.95
CA SER A 74 3.83 5.96 0.18
C SER A 74 2.96 6.87 1.04
N ASN A 75 2.28 6.31 2.05
CA ASN A 75 1.48 7.09 3.00
C ASN A 75 2.30 7.97 3.94
N LEU A 76 3.61 7.74 4.04
CA LEU A 76 4.52 8.60 4.82
C LEU A 76 5.14 9.71 3.98
N THR A 77 5.00 9.65 2.65
CA THR A 77 5.65 10.59 1.74
C THR A 77 4.70 11.72 1.36
N VAL A 78 4.96 12.90 1.92
CA VAL A 78 4.16 14.11 1.71
C VAL A 78 4.76 14.97 0.60
N ASP A 79 3.91 15.42 -0.33
CA ASP A 79 4.22 16.47 -1.28
C ASP A 79 4.10 17.82 -0.57
N PHE A 80 5.23 18.31 -0.05
CA PHE A 80 5.26 19.56 0.71
C PHE A 80 5.00 20.80 -0.13
N ASP A 81 5.33 20.77 -1.43
CA ASP A 81 5.09 21.90 -2.32
C ASP A 81 3.59 22.06 -2.60
N LYS A 82 2.92 20.93 -2.83
CA LYS A 82 1.46 20.92 -2.94
C LYS A 82 0.77 21.19 -1.60
N TYR A 83 1.26 20.63 -0.49
CA TYR A 83 0.70 20.87 0.84
C TYR A 83 0.73 22.35 1.23
N LYS A 84 1.82 23.07 0.96
CA LYS A 84 1.91 24.52 1.20
C LYS A 84 0.93 25.31 0.32
N LYS A 85 0.82 24.94 -0.95
CA LYS A 85 -0.09 25.56 -1.92
C LYS A 85 -1.56 25.37 -1.55
N ASP A 86 -1.95 24.17 -1.11
CA ASP A 86 -3.32 23.83 -0.74
C ASP A 86 -3.72 24.41 0.64
N ASN A 87 -2.75 24.69 1.52
CA ASN A 87 -2.98 25.24 2.87
C ASN A 87 -2.57 26.72 3.04
N ALA A 88 -2.24 27.43 1.95
CA ALA A 88 -1.83 28.83 1.94
C ALA A 88 -0.73 29.19 2.97
N LEU A 89 0.35 28.39 3.02
CA LEU A 89 1.54 28.63 3.84
C LEU A 89 2.76 29.04 2.99
#